data_AF-A0A2W4T7C0-F1
#
_entry.id   AF-A0A2W4T7C0-F1
#
_cell.length_a   1.000
_cell.length_b   1.000
_cell.length_c   1.000
_cell.angle_alpha   90.00
_cell.angle_beta   90.00
_cell.angle_gamma   90.00
#
_symmetry.space_group_name_H-M   'P 1'
#
loop_
_entity.id
_entity.type
_entity.pdbx_description
1 polymer ?
#
loop_
_entity_poly.entity_id
_entity_poly.type
_entity_poly.pdbx_seq_one_letter_code
_entity_poly.pdbx_strand_id
1 'polypeptide(L)'
;MLNETIGPARQSLDPTTSYALRSFAVALAMVLAFSAIGGQLVRLALKGQIVEPRTAMTQPLTTSYWRPDILDRNGRLLATDIEAPTLYADPALIIDVDVVVEHLVQVFPEFD
;
A
#
# COMPACT_ATOMS: atom_id res chain seq x y z
N MET A 1 77.84 4.75 34.66
CA MET A 1 76.73 5.62 34.24
C MET A 1 75.88 4.83 33.26
N LEU A 2 74.78 4.21 33.72
CA LEU A 2 73.79 3.58 32.85
C LEU A 2 72.43 4.11 33.28
N ASN A 3 71.91 5.05 32.49
CA ASN A 3 70.65 5.74 32.69
C ASN A 3 69.58 4.97 31.90
N GLU A 4 68.89 4.02 32.54
CA GLU A 4 67.71 3.39 31.95
C GLU A 4 66.51 4.31 32.14
N THR A 5 66.15 5.00 31.06
CA THR A 5 64.91 5.78 30.94
C THR A 5 63.71 4.85 31.07
N ILE A 6 62.98 4.94 32.18
CA ILE A 6 61.68 4.30 32.34
C ILE A 6 60.69 4.99 31.39
N GLY A 7 60.36 4.33 30.28
CA GLY A 7 59.30 4.78 29.37
C GLY A 7 57.92 4.57 30.02
N PRO A 8 56.92 5.43 29.74
CA PRO A 8 55.62 5.36 30.38
C PRO A 8 54.93 4.03 30.08
N ALA A 9 54.39 3.41 31.14
CA ALA A 9 53.61 2.18 31.07
C ALA A 9 52.49 2.34 30.01
N ARG A 10 52.49 1.46 29.01
CA ARG A 10 51.44 1.40 27.99
C ARG A 10 50.13 1.01 28.68
N GLN A 11 49.20 1.95 28.78
CA GLN A 11 47.85 1.70 29.27
C GLN A 11 47.16 0.74 28.30
N SER A 12 46.95 -0.51 28.72
CA SER A 12 46.22 -1.51 27.94
C SER A 12 44.76 -1.09 27.88
N LEU A 13 44.30 -0.68 26.69
CA LEU A 13 42.88 -0.45 26.44
C LEU A 13 42.16 -1.80 26.48
N ASP A 14 41.35 -2.04 27.49
CA ASP A 14 40.57 -3.28 27.62
C ASP A 14 39.62 -3.41 26.42
N PRO A 15 39.78 -4.44 25.56
CA PRO A 15 39.04 -4.55 24.31
C PRO A 15 37.54 -4.87 24.52
N THR A 16 37.17 -5.38 25.70
CA THR A 16 35.81 -5.80 26.07
C THR A 16 34.80 -4.65 26.04
N THR A 17 35.22 -3.44 26.42
CA THR A 17 34.37 -2.24 26.46
C THR A 17 33.94 -1.79 25.05
N SER A 18 34.80 -2.03 24.04
CA SER A 18 34.53 -1.60 22.66
C SER A 18 33.50 -2.48 21.93
N TYR A 19 33.41 -3.77 22.28
CA TYR A 19 32.40 -4.68 21.72
C TYR A 19 31.01 -4.42 22.30
N ALA A 20 30.94 -4.16 23.61
CA ALA A 20 29.69 -3.86 24.30
C ALA A 20 29.02 -2.57 23.77
N LEU A 21 29.82 -1.53 23.49
CA LEU A 21 29.31 -0.28 22.91
C LEU A 21 28.74 -0.48 21.50
N ARG A 22 29.40 -1.31 20.68
CA ARG A 22 28.92 -1.65 19.33
C ARG A 22 27.64 -2.47 19.37
N SER A 23 27.57 -3.51 20.20
CA SER A 23 26.35 -4.30 20.37
C SER A 23 25.19 -3.45 20.90
N PHE A 24 25.47 -2.51 21.81
CA PHE A 24 24.48 -1.57 22.30
C PHE A 24 23.97 -0.64 21.20
N ALA A 25 24.87 -0.09 20.37
CA ALA A 25 24.49 0.76 19.24
C ALA A 25 23.60 0.01 18.23
N VAL A 26 23.93 -1.26 17.92
CA VAL A 26 23.13 -2.10 17.03
C VAL A 26 21.76 -2.40 17.63
N ALA A 27 21.70 -2.75 18.93
CA ALA A 27 20.44 -3.01 19.62
C ALA A 27 19.54 -1.76 19.61
N LEU A 28 20.10 -0.58 19.89
CA LEU A 28 19.38 0.68 19.85
C LEU A 28 18.85 1.00 18.45
N ALA A 29 19.67 0.80 17.41
CA ALA A 29 19.26 1.01 16.02
C ALA A 29 18.10 0.10 15.61
N MET A 30 18.14 -1.18 16.00
CA MET A 30 17.02 -2.11 15.77
C MET A 30 15.75 -1.66 16.48
N VAL A 31 15.84 -1.30 17.77
CA VAL A 31 14.68 -0.81 18.52
C VAL A 31 14.05 0.41 17.85
N LEU A 32 14.87 1.36 17.39
CA LEU A 32 14.37 2.56 16.69
C LEU A 32 13.71 2.21 15.35
N ALA A 33 14.31 1.31 14.56
CA ALA A 33 13.76 0.88 13.29
C ALA A 33 12.40 0.19 13.46
N PHE A 34 12.31 -0.77 14.39
CA PHE A 34 11.04 -1.44 14.69
C PHE A 34 10.00 -0.49 15.28
N SER A 35 10.41 0.46 16.12
CA SER A 35 9.51 1.48 16.67
C SER A 35 8.98 2.42 15.59
N ALA A 36 9.79 2.78 14.59
CA ALA A 36 9.35 3.60 13.46
C ALA A 36 8.31 2.86 12.60
N ILE A 37 8.54 1.57 12.31
CA ILE A 37 7.59 0.72 11.60
C ILE A 37 6.30 0.56 12.41
N GLY A 38 6.41 0.20 13.69
CA GLY A 38 5.27 0.06 14.60
C GLY A 38 4.47 1.35 14.73
N GLY A 39 5.14 2.50 14.86
CA GLY A 39 4.51 3.81 14.88
C GLY A 39 3.78 4.14 13.57
N GLN A 40 4.36 3.80 12.42
CA GLN A 40 3.69 3.96 11.12
C GLN A 40 2.47 3.04 11.00
N LEU A 41 2.54 1.81 11.50
CA LEU A 41 1.43 0.88 11.52
C LEU A 41 0.30 1.36 12.44
N VAL A 42 0.62 1.87 13.63
CA VAL A 42 -0.37 2.50 14.53
C VAL A 42 -1.00 3.72 13.86
N ARG A 43 -0.19 4.59 13.24
CA ARG A 43 -0.69 5.75 12.48
C ARG A 43 -1.64 5.33 11.37
N LEU A 44 -1.31 4.26 10.64
CA LEU A 44 -2.15 3.72 9.59
C LEU A 44 -3.43 3.09 10.16
N ALA A 45 -3.35 2.34 11.25
CA ALA A 45 -4.50 1.71 11.90
C ALA A 45 -5.49 2.75 12.44
N LEU A 46 -5.00 3.82 13.07
CA LEU A 46 -5.84 4.92 13.56
C LEU A 46 -6.47 5.72 12.42
N LYS A 47 -5.80 5.84 11.26
CA LYS A 47 -6.36 6.48 10.06
C LYS A 47 -7.25 5.56 9.23
N GLY A 48 -7.08 4.25 9.35
CA GLY A 48 -7.64 3.22 8.48
C GLY A 48 -9.04 2.72 8.84
N GLN A 49 -9.75 3.37 9.77
CA GLN A 49 -11.11 2.97 10.16
C GLN A 49 -12.21 3.38 9.15
N ILE A 50 -11.85 3.86 7.95
CA ILE A 50 -12.80 4.15 6.86
C ILE A 50 -12.37 3.47 5.55
N VAL A 51 -11.91 2.21 5.57
CA VAL A 51 -12.01 1.32 4.39
C VAL A 51 -12.05 -0.11 4.91
N GLU A 52 -13.18 -0.80 4.76
CA GLU A 52 -13.27 -2.25 5.02
C GLU A 52 -12.17 -3.01 4.25
N PRO A 53 -11.47 -3.97 4.89
CA PRO A 53 -10.50 -4.82 4.21
C PRO A 53 -11.25 -5.93 3.46
N ARG A 54 -11.99 -5.56 2.41
CA ARG A 54 -12.46 -6.48 1.36
C ARG A 54 -11.92 -6.11 -0.03
N THR A 55 -11.22 -4.99 -0.14
CA THR A 55 -10.72 -4.38 -1.39
C THR A 55 -9.22 -4.58 -1.62
N ALA A 56 -8.55 -5.49 -0.91
CA ALA A 56 -7.20 -5.89 -1.31
C ALA A 56 -7.18 -6.82 -2.56
N MET A 57 -8.34 -7.37 -2.96
CA MET A 57 -8.52 -8.07 -4.23
C MET A 57 -9.22 -7.23 -5.32
N THR A 58 -9.48 -5.96 -5.03
CA THR A 58 -10.08 -5.05 -6.00
C THR A 58 -9.35 -3.74 -5.82
N GLN A 59 -8.25 -3.56 -6.57
CA GLN A 59 -7.99 -2.21 -7.07
C GLN A 59 -9.35 -1.69 -7.55
N PRO A 60 -9.81 -0.49 -7.16
CA PRO A 60 -10.97 0.07 -7.81
C PRO A 60 -10.62 0.08 -9.31
N LEU A 61 -11.29 -0.77 -10.10
CA LEU A 61 -11.25 -0.71 -11.57
C LEU A 61 -11.68 0.68 -12.08
N THR A 62 -12.10 1.55 -11.17
CA THR A 62 -12.59 2.91 -11.36
C THR A 62 -11.60 3.99 -10.96
N THR A 63 -10.29 3.76 -11.01
CA THR A 63 -9.45 4.85 -11.55
C THR A 63 -9.53 4.75 -13.06
N SER A 64 -10.75 4.98 -13.60
CA SER A 64 -10.92 5.22 -15.01
C SER A 64 -10.09 6.46 -15.31
N TYR A 65 -8.96 6.28 -15.98
CA TYR A 65 -8.22 7.40 -16.53
C TYR A 65 -9.19 8.07 -17.51
N TRP A 66 -9.74 9.21 -17.12
CA TRP A 66 -10.58 10.02 -18.00
C TRP A 66 -9.80 10.24 -19.29
N ARG A 67 -10.34 9.79 -20.43
CA ARG A 67 -9.74 10.10 -21.72
C ARG A 67 -10.07 11.56 -22.01
N PRO A 68 -9.06 12.41 -22.26
CA PRO A 68 -9.33 13.77 -22.67
C PRO A 68 -10.08 13.80 -24.01
N ASP A 69 -10.96 14.77 -24.16
CA ASP A 69 -11.64 15.03 -25.42
C ASP A 69 -10.63 15.24 -26.56
N ILE A 70 -10.89 14.58 -27.70
CA ILE A 70 -10.10 14.76 -28.91
C ILE A 70 -10.73 15.89 -29.71
N LEU A 71 -9.95 16.95 -29.97
CA LEU A 71 -10.36 18.11 -30.74
C LEU A 71 -9.62 18.16 -32.09
N ASP A 72 -10.27 18.68 -33.13
CA ASP A 72 -9.63 19.04 -34.41
C ASP A 72 -8.83 20.36 -34.28
N ARG A 73 -8.06 20.72 -35.31
CA ARG A 73 -7.29 21.97 -35.43
C ARG A 73 -8.11 23.25 -35.24
N ASN A 74 -9.41 23.18 -35.51
CA ASN A 74 -10.35 24.28 -35.34
C ASN A 74 -11.06 24.26 -33.98
N GLY A 75 -10.63 23.39 -33.04
CA GLY A 75 -11.23 23.22 -31.73
C GLY A 75 -12.56 22.46 -31.72
N ARG A 76 -12.94 21.80 -32.82
CA ARG A 76 -14.18 21.02 -32.90
C ARG A 76 -14.00 19.65 -32.25
N LEU A 77 -14.95 19.24 -31.41
CA LEU A 77 -14.97 17.92 -30.77
C LEU A 77 -15.07 16.80 -31.81
N LEU A 78 -14.17 15.82 -31.71
CA LEU A 78 -14.12 14.62 -32.56
C LEU A 78 -14.40 13.34 -31.78
N ALA A 79 -13.97 13.25 -30.52
CA ALA A 79 -14.28 12.12 -29.64
C ALA A 79 -14.30 12.58 -28.18
N THR A 80 -15.24 12.02 -27.43
CA THR A 80 -15.41 12.23 -25.99
C THR A 80 -15.73 10.89 -25.33
N ASP A 81 -15.42 10.77 -24.05
CA ASP A 81 -15.87 9.64 -23.26
C ASP A 81 -17.33 9.83 -22.85
N ILE A 82 -18.10 8.74 -22.90
CA ILE A 82 -19.47 8.70 -22.40
C ILE A 82 -19.56 7.73 -21.23
N GLU A 83 -20.28 8.11 -20.19
CA GLU A 83 -20.55 7.22 -19.08
C GLU A 83 -21.51 6.12 -19.53
N ALA A 84 -21.02 4.88 -19.58
CA ALA A 84 -21.80 3.71 -19.93
C ALA A 84 -21.89 2.77 -18.72
N PRO A 85 -23.04 2.70 -18.02
CA PRO A 85 -23.21 1.74 -16.95
C PRO A 85 -23.20 0.32 -17.53
N THR A 86 -22.56 -0.61 -16.82
CA THR A 86 -22.56 -2.04 -17.17
C THR A 86 -23.29 -2.81 -16.07
N LEU A 87 -24.05 -3.83 -16.47
CA LEU A 87 -24.76 -4.73 -15.56
C LEU A 87 -24.05 -6.09 -15.57
N TYR A 88 -23.75 -6.63 -14.39
CA TYR A 88 -23.08 -7.92 -14.22
C TYR A 88 -23.64 -8.63 -12.99
N ALA A 89 -23.71 -9.97 -13.06
CA ALA A 89 -24.04 -10.83 -11.94
C ALA A 89 -23.16 -12.08 -11.95
N ASP A 90 -22.80 -12.58 -10.76
CA ASP A 90 -22.16 -13.88 -10.60
C ASP A 90 -23.24 -14.98 -10.58
N PRO A 91 -23.26 -15.92 -11.53
CA PRO A 91 -24.27 -16.97 -11.58
C PRO A 91 -24.34 -17.82 -10.31
N ALA A 92 -23.22 -18.01 -9.59
CA ALA A 92 -23.20 -18.82 -8.36
C ALA A 92 -23.91 -18.16 -7.17
N LEU A 93 -24.18 -16.85 -7.24
CA LEU A 93 -24.89 -16.09 -6.22
C LEU A 93 -26.38 -15.90 -6.53
N ILE A 94 -26.85 -16.35 -7.70
CA ILE A 94 -28.25 -16.25 -8.09
C ILE A 94 -29.04 -17.34 -7.35
N ILE A 95 -29.99 -16.91 -6.52
CA ILE A 95 -30.81 -17.81 -5.68
C ILE A 95 -31.89 -18.50 -6.51
N ASP A 96 -32.58 -17.74 -7.36
CA ASP A 96 -33.67 -18.21 -8.21
C ASP A 96 -33.49 -17.62 -9.61
N VAL A 97 -33.20 -18.49 -10.58
CA VAL A 97 -32.91 -18.08 -11.95
C VAL A 97 -34.19 -17.67 -12.68
N ASP A 98 -35.31 -18.34 -12.44
CA ASP A 98 -36.56 -18.10 -13.16
C ASP A 98 -37.11 -16.71 -12.81
N VAL A 99 -37.09 -16.36 -11.53
CA VAL A 99 -37.50 -15.02 -11.05
C VAL A 99 -36.58 -13.92 -11.58
N VAL A 100 -35.27 -14.17 -11.61
CA VAL A 100 -34.30 -13.19 -12.15
C VAL A 100 -34.54 -12.96 -13.64
N VAL A 101 -34.80 -14.01 -14.42
CA VAL A 101 -35.10 -13.88 -15.84
C VAL A 101 -36.42 -13.13 -16.06
N GLU A 102 -37.48 -13.46 -15.32
CA GLU A 102 -38.77 -12.76 -15.40
C GLU A 102 -38.60 -11.24 -15.16
N HIS A 103 -37.87 -10.85 -14.12
CA HIS A 103 -37.60 -9.44 -13.86
C HIS A 103 -36.65 -8.80 -14.88
N LEU A 104 -35.70 -9.55 -15.42
CA LEU A 104 -34.78 -9.02 -16.42
C LEU A 104 -35.53 -8.70 -17.72
N VAL A 105 -36.45 -9.58 -18.16
CA VAL A 105 -37.31 -9.33 -19.33
C VAL A 105 -38.24 -8.14 -19.11
N GLN A 106 -38.72 -7.91 -17.88
CA GLN A 106 -39.51 -6.70 -17.57
C GLN A 106 -38.72 -5.40 -17.77
N VAL A 107 -37.41 -5.40 -17.50
CA VAL A 107 -36.53 -4.22 -17.65
C VAL A 107 -35.97 -4.12 -19.07
N PHE A 108 -35.71 -5.26 -19.71
CA PHE A 108 -35.15 -5.41 -21.05
C PHE A 108 -36.11 -6.27 -21.89
N PRO A 109 -37.21 -5.67 -22.42
CA PRO A 109 -38.26 -6.40 -23.14
C PRO A 109 -37.77 -7.13 -24.40
N GLU A 110 -36.59 -6.78 -24.91
CA GLU A 110 -35.94 -7.44 -26.04
C GLU A 110 -35.37 -8.84 -25.73
N PHE A 111 -35.40 -9.27 -24.47
CA PHE A 111 -34.90 -10.59 -24.05
C PHE A 111 -35.94 -11.72 -24.09
N ASP A 112 -37.18 -11.43 -24.46
CA ASP A 112 -38.25 -12.43 -24.67
C ASP A 112 -38.10 -13.17 -26.02
#